data_AF-A0A822ZQW6-F1
#
_entry.id   AF-A0A822ZQW6-F1
#
_cell.length_a   1.000
_cell.length_b   1.000
_cell.length_c   1.000
_cell.angle_alpha   90.00
_cell.angle_beta   90.00
_cell.angle_gamma   90.00
#
_symmetry.space_group_name_H-M   'P 1'
#
loop_
_entity.id
_entity.type
_entity.pdbx_description
1 polymer ?
#
loop_
_entity_poly.entity_id
_entity_poly.type
_entity_poly.pdbx_seq_one_letter_code
_entity_poly.pdbx_strand_id
1 'polypeptide(L)'
;MATLRNLKIKTSTCKRIVKELHSYEREVEREAAKTVDMKEKGADPYDLKQQENVLAESRMMIPDCHKRLEASLVDLKGALAELEETNQQGAEIEEARTIIAEVEALTQKIEA
;
A
#
# COMPACT_ATOMS: atom_id res chain seq x y z
N MET A 1 -14.74 16.67 -15.30
CA MET A 1 -13.60 17.56 -15.58
C MET A 1 -12.67 17.55 -14.38
N ALA A 2 -11.73 16.60 -14.42
CA ALA A 2 -10.54 16.63 -13.62
C ALA A 2 -9.78 17.95 -13.81
N THR A 3 -9.03 18.34 -12.77
CA THR A 3 -8.15 19.51 -12.77
C THR A 3 -6.78 19.07 -12.27
N LEU A 4 -5.71 19.79 -12.63
CA LEU A 4 -4.37 19.53 -12.10
C LEU A 4 -4.34 19.51 -10.56
N ARG A 5 -5.14 20.36 -9.91
CA ARG A 5 -5.31 20.35 -8.44
C ARG A 5 -5.92 19.03 -7.95
N ASN A 6 -6.98 18.54 -8.60
CA ASN A 6 -7.60 17.27 -8.23
C ASN A 6 -6.64 16.09 -8.46
N LEU A 7 -5.91 16.09 -9.58
CA LEU A 7 -4.91 15.07 -9.90
C LEU A 7 -3.81 15.01 -8.83
N LYS A 8 -3.30 16.17 -8.40
CA LYS A 8 -2.31 16.27 -7.32
C LYS A 8 -2.81 15.70 -5.99
N ILE A 9 -4.09 15.93 -5.66
CA ILE A 9 -4.71 15.38 -4.45
C ILE A 9 -4.79 13.86 -4.55
N LYS A 10 -5.30 13.33 -5.66
CA LYS A 10 -5.40 11.86 -5.88
C LYS A 10 -4.03 11.18 -5.88
N THR A 11 -3.02 11.83 -6.46
CA THR A 11 -1.62 11.37 -6.43
C THR A 11 -1.10 11.30 -5.00
N SER A 12 -1.33 12.35 -4.20
CA SER A 12 -0.93 12.40 -2.78
C SER A 12 -1.65 11.34 -1.95
N THR A 13 -2.91 11.05 -2.24
CA THR A 13 -3.67 9.95 -1.60
C THR A 13 -3.03 8.60 -1.89
N CYS A 14 -2.71 8.29 -3.16
CA CYS A 14 -2.01 7.05 -3.52
C CYS A 14 -0.67 6.93 -2.77
N LYS A 15 0.15 7.99 -2.79
CA LYS A 15 1.44 8.03 -2.06
C LYS A 15 1.28 7.73 -0.56
N ARG A 16 0.22 8.25 0.07
CA ARG A 16 -0.05 8.00 1.49
C ARG A 16 -0.39 6.54 1.73
N ILE A 17 -1.26 5.96 0.91
CA ILE A 17 -1.66 4.56 1.08
C ILE A 17 -0.47 3.61 0.84
N VAL A 18 0.40 3.90 -0.12
CA VAL A 18 1.66 3.15 -0.31
C VAL A 18 2.53 3.17 0.96
N LYS A 19 2.65 4.34 1.62
CA LYS A 19 3.40 4.44 2.89
C LYS A 19 2.71 3.68 4.03
N GLU A 20 1.39 3.68 4.08
CA GLU A 20 0.61 2.89 5.04
C GLU A 20 0.87 1.40 4.82
N LEU A 21 0.80 0.92 3.58
CA LEU A 21 1.08 -0.46 3.21
C LEU A 21 2.48 -0.90 3.67
N HIS A 22 3.53 -0.16 3.28
CA HIS A 22 4.90 -0.46 3.72
C HIS A 22 5.06 -0.42 5.25
N SER A 23 4.25 0.37 5.96
CA SER A 23 4.26 0.36 7.42
C SER A 23 3.71 -0.95 7.99
N TYR A 24 2.59 -1.44 7.45
CA TYR A 24 1.99 -2.71 7.86
C TYR A 24 2.85 -3.90 7.48
N GLU A 25 3.46 -3.91 6.30
CA GLU A 25 4.40 -4.96 5.88
C GLU A 25 5.59 -5.06 6.84
N ARG A 26 6.22 -3.93 7.19
CA ARG A 26 7.31 -3.89 8.17
C ARG A 26 6.88 -4.36 9.55
N GLU A 27 5.64 -4.12 9.94
CA GLU A 27 5.11 -4.65 11.21
C GLU A 27 4.99 -6.17 11.14
N VAL A 28 4.43 -6.72 10.07
CA VAL A 28 4.37 -8.17 9.84
C VAL A 28 5.76 -8.80 9.84
N GLU A 29 6.75 -8.17 9.20
CA GLU A 29 8.13 -8.64 9.24
C GLU A 29 8.71 -8.68 10.65
N ARG A 30 8.52 -7.60 11.43
CA ARG A 30 8.99 -7.54 12.83
C ARG A 30 8.33 -8.60 13.71
N GLU A 31 7.01 -8.73 13.63
CA GLU A 31 6.28 -9.69 14.44
C GLU A 31 6.59 -11.13 14.01
N ALA A 32 6.82 -11.38 12.72
CA ALA A 32 7.25 -12.68 12.22
C ALA A 32 8.65 -13.05 12.72
N ALA A 33 9.61 -12.13 12.65
CA ALA A 33 10.95 -12.33 13.17
C ALA A 33 10.93 -12.61 14.67
N LYS A 34 10.11 -11.88 15.43
CA LYS A 34 9.92 -12.10 16.86
C LYS A 34 9.29 -13.47 17.16
N THR A 35 8.29 -13.90 16.41
CA THR A 35 7.69 -15.25 16.56
C THR A 35 8.72 -16.36 16.31
N VAL A 36 9.57 -16.21 15.28
CA VAL A 36 10.65 -17.17 14.98
C VAL A 36 11.66 -17.20 16.13
N ASP A 37 12.14 -16.05 16.59
CA ASP A 37 13.08 -15.95 17.71
C ASP A 37 12.53 -16.56 19.01
N MET A 38 11.25 -16.31 19.34
CA MET A 38 10.58 -16.92 20.49
C MET A 38 10.51 -18.45 20.37
N LYS A 39 10.24 -18.97 19.17
CA LYS A 39 10.21 -20.40 18.90
C LYS A 39 11.60 -21.03 19.04
N GLU A 40 12.64 -20.38 18.53
CA GLU A 40 14.03 -20.86 18.62
C GLU A 40 14.56 -20.84 20.05
N LYS A 41 14.15 -19.85 20.85
CA LYS A 41 14.50 -19.75 22.28
C LYS A 41 13.68 -20.69 23.17
N GLY A 42 12.75 -21.46 22.61
CA GLY A 42 11.91 -22.39 23.38
C GLY A 42 10.98 -21.68 24.35
N ALA A 43 10.39 -20.55 23.92
CA ALA A 43 9.38 -19.84 24.72
C ALA A 43 8.22 -20.76 25.12
N ASP A 44 7.58 -20.42 26.23
CA ASP A 44 6.41 -21.16 26.72
C ASP A 44 5.30 -21.20 25.65
N PRO A 45 4.55 -22.31 25.51
CA PRO A 45 3.49 -22.42 24.51
C PRO A 45 2.42 -21.32 24.58
N TYR A 46 2.11 -20.81 25.78
CA TYR A 46 1.14 -19.73 25.95
C TYR A 46 1.68 -18.40 25.37
N ASP A 47 2.92 -18.07 25.70
CA ASP A 47 3.59 -16.86 25.20
C ASP A 47 3.78 -16.92 23.68
N LEU A 48 4.17 -18.08 23.14
CA LEU A 48 4.28 -18.28 21.70
C LEU A 48 2.91 -18.12 21.03
N LYS A 49 1.85 -18.68 21.61
CA LYS A 49 0.49 -18.55 21.07
C LYS A 49 0.01 -17.10 21.06
N GLN A 50 0.34 -16.34 22.10
CA GLN A 50 0.02 -14.92 22.15
C GLN A 50 0.74 -14.16 21.03
N GLN A 51 2.03 -14.42 20.83
CA GLN A 51 2.80 -13.78 19.78
C GLN A 51 2.30 -14.16 18.36
N GLU A 52 1.87 -15.41 18.15
CA GLU A 52 1.23 -15.83 16.90
C GLU A 52 -0.08 -15.05 16.62
N ASN A 53 -0.87 -14.75 17.65
CA ASN A 53 -2.08 -13.95 17.50
C ASN A 53 -1.74 -12.51 17.12
N VAL A 54 -0.70 -11.90 17.72
CA VAL A 54 -0.21 -10.56 17.34
C VAL A 54 0.21 -10.55 15.87
N LEU A 55 0.99 -11.54 15.43
CA LEU A 55 1.38 -11.67 14.01
C LEU A 55 0.16 -11.83 13.09
N ALA A 56 -0.84 -12.60 13.50
CA ALA A 56 -2.07 -12.74 12.73
C ALA A 56 -2.85 -11.42 12.62
N GLU A 57 -2.94 -10.66 13.70
CA GLU A 57 -3.56 -9.33 13.73
C GLU A 57 -2.85 -8.34 12.81
N SER A 58 -1.52 -8.26 12.85
CA SER A 58 -0.76 -7.39 11.93
C SER A 58 -0.98 -7.79 10.46
N ARG A 59 -1.09 -9.10 10.15
CA ARG A 59 -1.39 -9.59 8.79
C ARG A 59 -2.80 -9.23 8.33
N MET A 60 -3.79 -9.19 9.23
CA MET A 60 -5.17 -8.84 8.88
C MET A 60 -5.33 -7.38 8.40
N MET A 61 -4.35 -6.51 8.65
CA MET A 61 -4.38 -5.10 8.21
C MET A 61 -4.04 -4.91 6.72
N ILE A 62 -3.26 -5.83 6.14
CA ILE A 62 -2.75 -5.70 4.76
C ILE A 62 -3.87 -5.75 3.70
N PRO A 63 -4.83 -6.70 3.76
CA PRO A 63 -5.85 -6.83 2.71
C PRO A 63 -6.73 -5.59 2.53
N ASP A 64 -7.13 -4.92 3.61
CA ASP A 64 -7.90 -3.67 3.51
C ASP A 64 -7.06 -2.55 2.88
N CYS A 65 -5.78 -2.46 3.25
CA CYS A 65 -4.87 -1.48 2.68
C CYS A 65 -4.71 -1.66 1.16
N HIS A 66 -4.59 -2.90 0.67
CA HIS A 66 -4.56 -3.20 -0.77
C HIS A 66 -5.83 -2.75 -1.48
N LYS A 67 -7.01 -3.08 -0.94
CA LYS A 67 -8.29 -2.65 -1.54
C LYS A 67 -8.39 -1.12 -1.62
N ARG A 68 -7.96 -0.41 -0.58
CA ARG A 68 -7.91 1.05 -0.58
C ARG A 68 -6.90 1.59 -1.61
N LEU A 69 -5.76 0.92 -1.78
CA LEU A 69 -4.74 1.30 -2.76
C LEU A 69 -5.24 1.11 -4.20
N GLU A 70 -5.86 -0.03 -4.50
CA GLU A 70 -6.48 -0.34 -5.79
C GLU A 70 -7.58 0.67 -6.13
N ALA A 71 -8.48 0.96 -5.20
CA ALA A 71 -9.53 1.95 -5.40
C ALA A 71 -8.93 3.34 -5.69
N SER A 72 -7.92 3.75 -4.93
CA SER A 72 -7.22 5.03 -5.15
C SER A 72 -6.48 5.07 -6.49
N LEU A 73 -5.93 3.93 -6.95
CA LEU A 73 -5.25 3.81 -8.23
C LEU A 73 -6.24 3.97 -9.40
N VAL A 74 -7.39 3.31 -9.34
CA VAL A 74 -8.46 3.46 -10.35
C VAL A 74 -8.90 4.91 -10.44
N ASP A 75 -9.13 5.54 -9.29
CA ASP A 75 -9.48 6.95 -9.19
C ASP A 75 -8.44 7.89 -9.80
N LEU A 76 -7.15 7.62 -9.57
CA LEU A 76 -6.04 8.41 -10.12
C LEU A 76 -5.92 8.24 -11.63
N LYS A 77 -6.03 7.00 -12.13
CA LYS A 77 -6.02 6.70 -13.57
C LYS A 77 -7.17 7.39 -14.31
N GLY A 78 -8.38 7.34 -13.75
CA GLY A 78 -9.53 8.03 -14.34
C GLY A 78 -9.33 9.54 -14.45
N ALA A 79 -8.82 10.17 -13.38
CA ALA A 79 -8.51 11.59 -13.39
C ALA A 79 -7.39 11.98 -14.37
N LEU A 80 -6.40 11.10 -14.55
CA LEU A 80 -5.32 11.30 -15.53
C LEU A 80 -5.86 11.22 -16.96
N ALA A 81 -6.68 10.21 -17.28
CA ALA A 81 -7.27 10.04 -18.60
C ALA A 81 -8.11 11.24 -19.03
N GLU A 82 -8.96 11.79 -18.14
CA GLU A 82 -9.72 13.03 -18.41
C GLU A 82 -8.82 14.22 -18.77
N LEU A 83 -7.63 14.32 -18.17
CA LEU A 83 -6.70 15.43 -18.41
C LEU A 83 -5.90 15.23 -19.70
N GLU A 84 -5.55 13.99 -20.05
CA GLU A 84 -4.90 13.64 -21.31
C GLU A 84 -5.77 13.96 -22.52
N GLU A 85 -7.09 13.76 -22.44
CA GLU A 85 -8.04 14.14 -23.49
C GLU A 85 -8.04 15.66 -23.77
N THR A 86 -7.71 16.47 -22.77
CA THR A 86 -7.59 17.93 -22.90
C THR A 86 -6.20 18.41 -23.30
N ASN A 87 -5.28 17.48 -23.55
CA ASN A 87 -3.87 17.71 -23.91
C ASN A 87 -3.15 18.68 -22.95
N GLN A 88 -3.54 18.68 -21.66
CA GLN A 88 -2.89 19.46 -20.63
C GLN A 88 -1.52 18.87 -20.30
N GLN A 89 -0.56 19.74 -20.00
CA GLN A 89 0.78 19.37 -19.57
C GLN A 89 1.07 20.00 -18.21
N GLY A 90 1.85 19.31 -17.38
CA GLY A 90 2.21 19.79 -16.05
C GLY A 90 3.01 18.76 -15.27
N ALA A 91 3.74 19.22 -14.25
CA ALA A 91 4.51 18.36 -13.37
C ALA A 91 3.61 17.35 -12.62
N GLU A 92 2.37 17.74 -12.35
CA GLU A 92 1.35 16.89 -11.71
C GLU A 92 1.02 15.64 -12.54
N ILE A 93 1.07 15.74 -13.87
CA ILE A 93 0.78 14.62 -14.77
C ILE A 93 1.93 13.61 -14.73
N GLU A 94 3.18 14.08 -14.83
CA GLU A 94 4.36 13.21 -14.74
C GLU A 94 4.48 12.54 -13.35
N GLU A 95 4.16 13.29 -12.30
CA GLU A 95 4.12 12.75 -10.93
C GLU A 95 3.03 11.68 -10.80
N ALA A 96 1.84 11.90 -11.37
CA ALA A 96 0.77 10.91 -11.39
C ALA A 96 1.15 9.63 -12.15
N ARG A 97 1.77 9.76 -13.34
CA ARG A 97 2.27 8.61 -14.11
C ARG A 97 3.29 7.78 -13.33
N THR A 98 4.23 8.45 -12.69
CA THR A 98 5.27 7.81 -11.87
C THR A 98 4.64 6.99 -10.75
N ILE A 99 3.68 7.57 -10.03
CA ILE A 99 2.99 6.89 -8.94
C ILE A 99 2.08 5.76 -9.41
N ILE A 100 1.41 5.91 -10.56
CA ILE A 100 0.65 4.81 -11.16
C ILE A 100 1.57 3.62 -11.42
N ALA A 101 2.73 3.84 -12.07
CA ALA A 101 3.66 2.77 -12.38
C ALA A 101 4.24 2.10 -11.12
N GLU A 102 4.57 2.88 -10.09
CA GLU A 102 5.03 2.35 -8.79
C GLU A 102 3.96 1.46 -8.14
N VAL A 103 2.72 1.94 -8.08
CA VAL A 103 1.61 1.22 -7.45
C VAL A 103 1.27 -0.05 -8.23
N GLU A 104 1.21 0.00 -9.57
CA GLU A 104 0.97 -1.18 -10.40
C GLU A 104 2.03 -2.26 -10.19
N ALA A 105 3.30 -1.87 -10.08
CA ALA A 105 4.39 -2.80 -9.80
C ALA A 105 4.27 -3.43 -8.40
N LEU A 106 3.71 -2.71 -7.42
CA LEU A 106 3.41 -3.26 -6.09
C LEU A 106 2.25 -4.26 -6.16
N THR A 107 1.13 -3.91 -6.82
CA THR A 107 -0.04 -4.80 -6.93
C THR A 107 0.29 -6.10 -7.66
N GLN A 108 1.12 -6.06 -8.71
CA GLN A 108 1.57 -7.27 -9.41
C GLN A 108 2.41 -8.20 -8.53
N LYS A 109 3.23 -7.66 -7.62
CA LYS A 109 4.01 -8.48 -6.67
C LYS A 109 3.14 -9.16 -5.62
N ILE A 110 1.98 -8.59 -5.31
CA ILE A 110 1.04 -9.14 -4.33
C ILE A 110 0.24 -10.32 -4.92
N GLU A 111 -0.07 -10.25 -6.22
CA GLU A 111 -0.83 -11.29 -6.93
C GLU A 111 0.05 -12.48 -7.39
N ALA A 112 1.37 -12.33 -7.40
CA ALA A 112 2.36 -13.34 -7.79
C ALA A 112 2.77 -14.25 -6.63
#